data_AF-A0A4P5WAL5-F1
#
_entry.id   AF-A0A4P5WAL5-F1
#
_cell.length_a   1.000
_cell.length_b   1.000
_cell.length_c   1.000
_cell.angle_alpha   90.00
_cell.angle_beta   90.00
_cell.angle_gamma   90.00
#
_symmetry.space_group_name_H-M   'P 1'
#
loop_
_entity.id
_entity.type
_entity.pdbx_description
1 polymer ?
#
loop_
_entity_poly.entity_id
_entity_poly.type
_entity_poly.pdbx_seq_one_letter_code
_entity_poly.pdbx_strand_id
1 'polypeptide(L)'
;MTDTVDPLIPLSLLEAVRMVDLPDIDLEAEFVAELRSKRFGLSDTVSAQIKRFTESVRRKQPQSFDEAQGIARLIGRRPDAEAVFREAGRNMARQAYRTISPFTRKMMLALPALLARPIALRHVRRTAARCMAGSVRRVGSTILFTVPKSVTLDMAPRQGGCAYYESGLRELMQLLVGGVGAVEHVHCAGRGEDRCAWRAEWRPIGTAR
;
A
#
# COMPACT_ATOMS: atom_id res chain seq x y z
N MET A 1 -2.64 -5.96 25.28
CA MET A 1 -3.34 -5.04 24.36
C MET A 1 -3.14 -5.58 22.96
N THR A 2 -4.21 -5.90 22.24
CA THR A 2 -4.10 -6.41 20.86
C THR A 2 -3.82 -5.22 19.95
N ASP A 3 -2.62 -5.18 19.34
CA ASP A 3 -2.32 -4.18 18.32
C ASP A 3 -3.29 -4.34 17.15
N THR A 4 -3.83 -3.23 16.65
CA THR A 4 -4.78 -3.24 15.53
C THR A 4 -4.29 -2.43 14.36
N VAL A 5 -4.78 -2.77 13.17
CA VAL A 5 -4.48 -2.10 11.91
C VAL A 5 -5.77 -1.79 11.14
N ASP A 6 -5.69 -0.84 10.21
CA ASP A 6 -6.81 -0.56 9.32
C ASP A 6 -7.07 -1.77 8.40
N PRO A 7 -8.33 -2.20 8.24
CA PRO A 7 -8.70 -3.36 7.43
C PRO A 7 -8.27 -3.26 5.97
N LEU A 8 -7.93 -2.06 5.48
CA LEU A 8 -7.40 -1.88 4.14
C LEU A 8 -6.04 -2.55 3.93
N ILE A 9 -5.23 -2.72 4.99
CA ILE A 9 -3.94 -3.42 4.88
C ILE A 9 -4.15 -4.88 4.47
N PRO A 10 -4.82 -5.75 5.28
CA PRO A 10 -5.05 -7.14 4.90
C PRO A 10 -5.90 -7.29 3.63
N LEU A 11 -6.86 -6.39 3.38
CA LEU A 11 -7.61 -6.39 2.12
C LEU A 11 -6.69 -6.21 0.91
N SER A 12 -5.85 -5.17 0.91
CA SER A 12 -4.96 -4.85 -0.21
C SER A 12 -3.94 -5.97 -0.50
N LEU A 13 -3.49 -6.67 0.54
CA LEU A 13 -2.60 -7.83 0.42
C LEU A 13 -3.30 -8.98 -0.32
N LEU A 14 -4.51 -9.36 0.10
CA LEU A 14 -5.26 -10.45 -0.54
C LEU A 14 -5.72 -10.11 -1.96
N GLU A 15 -6.11 -8.86 -2.21
CA GLU A 15 -6.49 -8.41 -3.54
C GLU A 15 -5.31 -8.44 -4.52
N ALA A 16 -4.11 -8.08 -4.06
CA ALA A 16 -2.90 -8.18 -4.88
C ALA A 16 -2.54 -9.63 -5.22
N VAL A 17 -2.65 -10.55 -4.25
CA VAL A 17 -2.47 -11.99 -4.51
C VAL A 17 -3.44 -12.45 -5.59
N ARG A 18 -4.73 -12.12 -5.47
CA ARG A 18 -5.73 -12.48 -6.48
C ARG A 18 -5.42 -11.87 -7.85
N MET A 19 -4.99 -10.62 -7.89
CA MET A 19 -4.65 -9.92 -9.14
C MET A 19 -3.45 -10.55 -9.85
N VAL A 20 -2.38 -10.85 -9.11
CA VAL A 20 -1.17 -11.49 -9.66
C VAL A 20 -1.47 -12.93 -10.12
N ASP A 21 -2.42 -13.60 -9.47
CA ASP A 21 -2.84 -14.95 -9.83
C ASP A 21 -3.89 -14.99 -10.97
N LEU A 22 -4.39 -13.85 -11.46
CA LEU A 22 -5.28 -13.82 -12.65
C LEU A 22 -4.46 -14.08 -13.92
N PRO A 23 -4.88 -15.00 -14.82
CA PRO A 23 -4.23 -15.17 -16.11
C PRO A 23 -4.49 -13.95 -17.03
N ASP A 24 -3.56 -13.68 -17.95
CA ASP A 24 -3.82 -12.74 -19.04
C ASP A 24 -4.94 -13.28 -19.93
N ILE A 25 -5.86 -12.40 -20.32
CA ILE A 25 -7.11 -12.71 -21.03
C ILE A 25 -6.86 -13.41 -22.38
N ASP A 26 -5.66 -13.25 -22.96
CA ASP A 26 -5.26 -13.87 -24.23
C ASP A 26 -4.92 -15.38 -24.14
N LEU A 27 -4.83 -15.95 -22.95
CA LEU A 27 -4.50 -17.37 -22.73
C LEU A 27 -5.75 -18.23 -22.42
N GLU A 28 -6.95 -17.68 -22.51
CA GLU A 28 -8.21 -18.33 -22.08
C GLU A 28 -8.61 -19.57 -22.89
N ALA A 29 -8.06 -19.80 -24.08
CA ALA A 29 -8.46 -20.94 -24.92
C ALA A 29 -8.05 -22.32 -24.36
N GLU A 30 -7.18 -22.39 -23.35
CA GLU A 30 -6.65 -23.66 -22.84
C GLU A 30 -6.42 -23.63 -21.31
N PHE A 31 -7.45 -23.34 -20.50
CA PHE A 31 -7.31 -23.42 -19.03
C PHE A 31 -8.17 -24.51 -18.39
N VAL A 32 -7.50 -25.61 -18.06
CA VAL A 32 -8.02 -26.74 -17.26
C VAL A 32 -8.24 -26.29 -15.81
N ALA A 33 -9.37 -26.66 -15.21
CA ALA A 33 -9.72 -26.35 -13.81
C ALA A 33 -8.65 -26.75 -12.78
N GLU A 34 -7.81 -27.72 -13.14
CA GLU A 34 -6.68 -28.26 -12.36
C GLU A 34 -5.48 -27.30 -12.24
N LEU A 35 -5.38 -26.27 -13.09
CA LEU A 35 -4.38 -25.19 -12.95
C LEU A 35 -4.87 -24.06 -12.03
N ARG A 36 -6.19 -23.86 -11.88
CA ARG A 36 -6.77 -22.90 -10.92
C ARG A 36 -6.52 -23.33 -9.47
N SER A 37 -6.57 -24.63 -9.19
CA SER A 37 -6.33 -25.18 -7.84
C SER A 37 -4.90 -24.94 -7.32
N LYS A 38 -3.94 -24.69 -8.23
CA LYS A 38 -2.55 -24.37 -7.89
C LYS A 38 -2.30 -22.88 -7.62
N ARG A 39 -3.30 -22.01 -7.83
CA ARG A 39 -3.19 -20.55 -7.63
C ARG A 39 -3.91 -20.13 -6.35
N PHE A 40 -3.14 -19.88 -5.30
CA PHE A 40 -3.63 -19.55 -3.96
C PHE A 40 -4.68 -18.41 -3.95
N GLY A 41 -4.49 -17.38 -4.78
CA GLY A 41 -5.36 -16.21 -4.91
C GLY A 41 -6.72 -16.45 -5.51
N LEU A 42 -6.94 -17.60 -6.16
CA LEU A 42 -8.21 -18.00 -6.76
C LEU A 42 -9.02 -18.97 -5.88
N SER A 43 -8.55 -19.26 -4.67
CA SER A 43 -9.26 -20.14 -3.73
C SER A 43 -10.53 -19.50 -3.16
N ASP A 44 -11.50 -20.35 -2.80
CA ASP A 44 -12.73 -19.92 -2.11
C ASP A 44 -12.42 -19.26 -0.76
N THR A 45 -11.39 -19.74 -0.07
CA THR A 45 -10.93 -19.14 1.19
C THR A 45 -10.45 -17.71 0.98
N VAL A 46 -9.58 -17.45 -0.01
CA VAL A 46 -9.13 -16.07 -0.31
C VAL A 46 -10.31 -15.19 -0.71
N SER A 47 -11.24 -15.70 -1.53
CA SER A 47 -12.44 -14.97 -1.93
C SER A 47 -13.34 -14.59 -0.74
N ALA A 48 -13.57 -15.53 0.19
CA ALA A 48 -14.32 -15.28 1.42
C ALA A 48 -13.61 -14.26 2.33
N GLN A 49 -12.29 -14.34 2.43
CA GLN A 49 -11.47 -13.40 3.20
C GLN A 49 -11.50 -11.98 2.62
N ILE A 50 -11.40 -11.84 1.29
CA ILE A 50 -11.54 -10.55 0.60
C ILE A 50 -12.93 -9.94 0.89
N LYS A 51 -14.00 -10.74 0.79
CA LYS A 51 -15.36 -10.28 1.12
C LYS A 51 -15.46 -9.80 2.57
N ARG A 52 -14.93 -10.58 3.52
CA ARG A 52 -14.92 -10.23 4.95
C ARG A 52 -14.18 -8.91 5.21
N PHE A 53 -12.96 -8.75 4.70
CA PHE A 53 -12.20 -7.51 4.90
C PHE A 53 -12.82 -6.32 4.16
N THR A 54 -13.48 -6.53 3.02
CA THR A 54 -14.25 -5.48 2.33
C THR A 54 -15.37 -4.95 3.24
N GLU A 55 -16.10 -5.84 3.91
CA GLU A 55 -17.09 -5.46 4.90
C GLU A 55 -16.48 -4.74 6.10
N SER A 56 -15.32 -5.18 6.59
CA SER A 56 -14.58 -4.50 7.66
C SER A 56 -14.14 -3.10 7.26
N VAL A 57 -13.65 -2.88 6.03
CA VAL A 57 -13.34 -1.54 5.49
C VAL A 57 -14.59 -0.66 5.47
N ARG A 58 -15.71 -1.19 4.97
CA ARG A 58 -17.00 -0.47 4.93
C ARG A 58 -17.46 -0.06 6.33
N ARG A 59 -17.31 -0.95 7.32
CA ARG A 59 -17.69 -0.72 8.73
C ARG A 59 -16.61 0.02 9.53
N LYS A 60 -15.45 0.31 8.94
CA LYS A 60 -14.26 0.86 9.63
C LYS A 60 -13.86 0.03 10.86
N GLN A 61 -14.01 -1.28 10.76
CA GLN A 61 -13.70 -2.21 11.85
C GLN A 61 -12.20 -2.55 11.83
N PRO A 62 -11.42 -2.16 12.86
CA PRO A 62 -10.00 -2.49 12.93
C PRO A 62 -9.76 -4.00 12.93
N GLN A 63 -8.62 -4.43 12.37
CA GLN A 63 -8.22 -5.83 12.31
C GLN A 63 -7.04 -6.08 13.23
N SER A 64 -6.86 -7.34 13.65
CA SER A 64 -5.68 -7.72 14.44
C SER A 64 -4.41 -7.54 13.61
N PHE A 65 -3.38 -6.97 14.22
CA PHE A 65 -2.06 -6.88 13.61
C PHE A 65 -1.50 -8.27 13.25
N ASP A 66 -1.69 -9.26 14.13
CA ASP A 66 -1.17 -10.62 13.93
C ASP A 66 -1.87 -11.33 12.77
N GLU A 67 -3.15 -11.04 12.55
CA GLU A 67 -3.91 -11.56 11.41
C GLU A 67 -3.39 -10.99 10.09
N ALA A 68 -3.15 -9.67 10.04
CA ALA A 68 -2.56 -9.02 8.88
C ALA A 68 -1.12 -9.52 8.61
N GLN A 69 -0.33 -9.74 9.67
CA GLN A 69 1.01 -10.30 9.57
C GLN A 69 0.97 -11.76 9.10
N GLY A 70 -0.03 -12.54 9.53
CA GLY A 70 -0.27 -13.91 9.03
C GLY A 70 -0.46 -13.94 7.52
N ILE A 71 -1.25 -13.01 6.97
CA ILE A 71 -1.44 -12.87 5.52
C ILE A 71 -0.13 -12.48 4.83
N ALA A 72 0.60 -11.49 5.36
CA ALA A 72 1.87 -11.08 4.80
C ALA A 72 2.90 -12.24 4.80
N ARG A 73 2.91 -13.08 5.85
CA ARG A 73 3.76 -14.27 5.94
C ARG A 73 3.42 -15.31 4.87
N LEU A 74 2.15 -15.47 4.52
CA LEU A 74 1.75 -16.37 3.43
C LEU A 74 2.26 -15.87 2.08
N ILE A 75 2.13 -14.56 1.81
CA ILE A 75 2.66 -13.93 0.60
C ILE A 75 4.18 -14.09 0.52
N GLY A 76 4.84 -13.94 1.66
CA GLY A 76 6.28 -14.06 1.82
C GLY A 76 6.92 -15.37 1.36
N ARG A 77 6.14 -16.45 1.34
CA ARG A 77 6.60 -17.78 0.90
C ARG A 77 6.64 -17.91 -0.63
N ARG A 78 6.14 -16.92 -1.36
CA ARG A 78 6.11 -16.94 -2.82
C ARG A 78 7.45 -16.46 -3.41
N PRO A 79 7.87 -16.98 -4.56
CA PRO A 79 9.07 -16.50 -5.24
C PRO A 79 8.92 -15.05 -5.78
N ASP A 80 7.68 -14.62 -6.05
CA ASP A 80 7.30 -13.29 -6.56
C ASP A 80 6.82 -12.33 -5.46
N ALA A 81 7.06 -12.65 -4.17
CA ALA A 81 6.49 -11.94 -3.03
C ALA A 81 6.67 -10.41 -3.07
N GLU A 82 7.86 -9.94 -3.46
CA GLU A 82 8.12 -8.50 -3.56
C GLU A 82 7.19 -7.80 -4.58
N ALA A 83 6.94 -8.43 -5.73
CA ALA A 83 6.04 -7.89 -6.74
C ALA A 83 4.60 -7.81 -6.21
N VAL A 84 4.14 -8.84 -5.49
CA VAL A 84 2.84 -8.87 -4.82
C VAL A 84 2.73 -7.77 -3.76
N PHE A 85 3.76 -7.58 -2.92
CA PHE A 85 3.78 -6.49 -1.94
C PHE A 85 3.74 -5.10 -2.60
N ARG A 86 4.49 -4.90 -3.68
CA ARG A 86 4.45 -3.64 -4.45
C ARG A 86 3.06 -3.37 -4.99
N GLU A 87 2.38 -4.37 -5.56
CA GLU A 87 1.01 -4.21 -6.07
C GLU A 87 0.00 -3.96 -4.95
N ALA A 88 0.12 -4.66 -3.83
CA ALA A 88 -0.71 -4.43 -2.64
C ALA A 88 -0.58 -3.00 -2.13
N GLY A 89 0.63 -2.46 -2.06
CA GLY A 89 0.86 -1.07 -1.66
C GLY A 89 0.19 -0.07 -2.60
N ARG A 90 0.30 -0.27 -3.92
CA ARG A 90 -0.39 0.56 -4.93
C ARG A 90 -1.91 0.49 -4.76
N ASN A 91 -2.46 -0.71 -4.59
CA ASN A 91 -3.90 -0.90 -4.43
C ASN A 91 -4.44 -0.28 -3.14
N MET A 92 -3.70 -0.38 -2.03
CA MET A 92 -4.02 0.33 -0.79
C MET A 92 -4.07 1.84 -1.03
N ALA A 93 -3.07 2.42 -1.69
CA ALA A 93 -3.02 3.85 -1.98
C ALA A 93 -4.18 4.31 -2.86
N ARG A 94 -4.51 3.57 -3.92
CA ARG A 94 -5.64 3.85 -4.82
C ARG A 94 -6.98 3.81 -4.08
N GLN A 95 -7.18 2.81 -3.22
CA GLN A 95 -8.39 2.70 -2.41
C GLN A 95 -8.49 3.82 -1.38
N ALA A 96 -7.40 4.13 -0.69
CA ALA A 96 -7.37 5.25 0.25
C ALA A 96 -7.64 6.58 -0.45
N TYR A 97 -7.08 6.80 -1.64
CA TYR A 97 -7.33 8.00 -2.46
C TYR A 97 -8.80 8.15 -2.87
N ARG A 98 -9.50 7.04 -3.17
CA ARG A 98 -10.94 7.05 -3.49
C ARG A 98 -11.81 7.51 -2.31
N THR A 99 -11.31 7.44 -1.07
CA THR A 99 -12.03 7.97 0.10
C THR A 99 -12.01 9.50 0.17
N ILE A 100 -11.15 10.16 -0.61
CA ILE A 100 -11.09 11.62 -0.72
C ILE A 100 -12.20 12.08 -1.66
N SER A 101 -12.92 13.14 -1.26
CA SER A 101 -14.04 13.64 -2.06
C SER A 101 -13.60 13.96 -3.49
N PRO A 102 -14.42 13.66 -4.52
CA PRO A 102 -14.09 13.99 -5.92
C PRO A 102 -13.78 15.48 -6.11
N PHE A 103 -14.49 16.35 -5.37
CA PHE A 103 -14.28 17.80 -5.39
C PHE A 103 -12.89 18.18 -4.88
N THR A 104 -12.49 17.66 -3.72
CA THR A 104 -11.15 17.90 -3.15
C THR A 104 -10.05 17.41 -4.09
N ARG A 105 -10.23 16.23 -4.72
CA ARG A 105 -9.29 15.68 -5.70
C ARG A 105 -9.11 16.62 -6.90
N LYS A 106 -10.21 17.12 -7.47
CA LYS A 106 -10.16 18.10 -8.57
C LYS A 106 -9.48 19.40 -8.16
N MET A 107 -9.82 19.95 -6.99
CA MET A 107 -9.20 21.18 -6.48
C MET A 107 -7.69 21.04 -6.31
N MET A 108 -7.22 19.91 -5.78
CA MET A 108 -5.79 19.69 -5.56
C MET A 108 -4.97 19.68 -6.86
N LEU A 109 -5.57 19.24 -7.97
CA LEU A 109 -4.93 19.23 -9.28
C LEU A 109 -5.02 20.59 -10.00
N ALA A 110 -6.01 21.42 -9.65
CA ALA A 110 -6.22 22.73 -10.27
C ALA A 110 -5.51 23.89 -9.57
N LEU A 111 -5.19 23.73 -8.28
CA LEU A 111 -4.57 24.79 -7.48
C LEU A 111 -3.06 24.94 -7.82
N PRO A 112 -2.51 26.17 -7.77
CA PRO A 112 -1.08 26.39 -7.83
C PRO A 112 -0.33 25.58 -6.77
N ALA A 113 0.89 25.13 -7.08
CA ALA A 113 1.67 24.22 -6.24
C ALA A 113 1.85 24.71 -4.79
N LEU A 114 1.93 26.03 -4.57
CA LEU A 114 2.06 26.63 -3.23
C LEU A 114 0.84 26.37 -2.34
N LEU A 115 -0.36 26.32 -2.93
CA LEU A 115 -1.63 26.09 -2.22
C LEU A 115 -2.01 24.60 -2.19
N ALA A 116 -1.73 23.87 -3.26
CA ALA A 116 -2.00 22.42 -3.33
C ALA A 116 -1.14 21.63 -2.32
N ARG A 117 0.10 22.06 -2.07
CA ARG A 117 1.08 21.37 -1.22
C ARG A 117 0.64 21.15 0.23
N PRO A 118 0.20 22.16 1.01
CA PRO A 118 -0.26 21.93 2.37
C PRO A 118 -1.50 21.03 2.44
N ILE A 119 -2.41 21.14 1.46
CA ILE A 119 -3.62 20.32 1.36
C ILE A 119 -3.23 18.85 1.08
N ALA A 120 -2.40 18.63 0.06
CA ALA A 120 -1.85 17.32 -0.26
C ALA A 120 -1.14 16.71 0.94
N LEU A 121 -0.30 17.46 1.65
CA LEU A 121 0.42 16.96 2.81
C LEU A 121 -0.52 16.56 3.95
N ARG A 122 -1.62 17.29 4.14
CA ARG A 122 -2.67 16.93 5.10
C ARG A 122 -3.32 15.60 4.71
N HIS A 123 -3.61 15.38 3.44
CA HIS A 123 -4.16 14.12 2.96
C HIS A 123 -3.15 12.96 3.07
N VAL A 124 -1.90 13.16 2.68
CA VAL A 124 -0.82 12.18 2.86
C VAL A 124 -0.69 11.78 4.32
N ARG A 125 -0.64 12.75 5.25
CA ARG A 125 -0.57 12.48 6.70
C ARG A 125 -1.77 11.68 7.20
N ARG A 126 -2.98 12.08 6.80
CA ARG A 126 -4.21 11.41 7.21
C ARG A 126 -4.28 9.97 6.70
N THR A 127 -3.91 9.76 5.44
CA THR A 127 -3.89 8.42 4.83
C THR A 127 -2.78 7.55 5.44
N ALA A 128 -1.59 8.09 5.65
CA ALA A 128 -0.49 7.35 6.29
C ALA A 128 -0.85 6.90 7.71
N ALA A 129 -1.43 7.81 8.51
CA ALA A 129 -1.86 7.51 9.88
C ALA A 129 -2.97 6.47 9.92
N ARG A 130 -3.96 6.61 9.03
CA ARG A 130 -5.11 5.71 9.01
C ARG A 130 -4.79 4.38 8.36
N CYS A 131 -4.33 4.37 7.12
CA CYS A 131 -4.29 3.19 6.26
C CYS A 131 -2.94 2.49 6.24
N MET A 132 -1.88 3.10 6.76
CA MET A 132 -0.51 2.54 6.73
C MET A 132 0.09 2.39 8.13
N ALA A 133 -0.66 2.70 9.19
CA ALA A 133 -0.19 2.71 10.58
C ALA A 133 1.14 3.47 10.76
N GLY A 134 1.32 4.57 10.02
CA GLY A 134 2.55 5.35 10.01
C GLY A 134 2.32 6.85 10.11
N SER A 135 3.39 7.62 10.17
CA SER A 135 3.34 9.07 10.31
C SER A 135 4.17 9.75 9.23
N VAL A 136 3.74 10.95 8.80
CA VAL A 136 4.45 11.72 7.78
C VAL A 136 4.84 13.08 8.32
N ARG A 137 6.14 13.37 8.28
CA ARG A 137 6.73 14.65 8.65
C ARG A 137 7.38 15.29 7.43
N ARG A 138 7.36 16.62 7.37
CA ARG A 138 8.11 17.36 6.36
C ARG A 138 9.51 17.62 6.89
N VAL A 139 10.54 17.36 6.07
CA VAL A 139 11.94 17.60 6.38
C VAL A 139 12.54 18.37 5.21
N GLY A 140 12.59 19.70 5.34
CA GLY A 140 12.99 20.60 4.25
C GLY A 140 12.07 20.46 3.01
N SER A 141 12.68 20.09 1.88
CA SER A 141 12.01 19.83 0.60
C SER A 141 11.47 18.40 0.46
N THR A 142 11.80 17.51 1.40
CA THR A 142 11.37 16.10 1.40
C THR A 142 10.28 15.85 2.44
N ILE A 143 9.65 14.69 2.34
CA ILE A 143 8.86 14.12 3.43
C ILE A 143 9.53 12.85 3.95
N LEU A 144 9.43 12.66 5.25
CA LEU A 144 9.80 11.45 5.94
C LEU A 144 8.52 10.74 6.37
N PHE A 145 8.28 9.57 5.79
CA PHE A 145 7.25 8.64 6.20
C PHE A 145 7.86 7.61 7.14
N THR A 146 7.22 7.33 8.27
CA THR A 146 7.74 6.42 9.29
C THR A 146 6.66 5.45 9.74
N VAL A 147 6.97 4.17 9.74
CA VAL A 147 6.11 3.08 10.22
C VAL A 147 6.80 2.45 11.43
N PRO A 148 6.28 2.67 12.66
CA PRO A 148 6.88 2.13 13.87
C PRO A 148 6.84 0.60 13.89
N LYS A 149 5.71 0.01 13.48
CA LYS A 149 5.51 -1.44 13.45
C LYS A 149 4.94 -1.85 12.10
N SER A 150 5.80 -2.39 11.25
CA SER A 150 5.45 -2.80 9.89
C SER A 150 4.79 -4.18 9.88
N VAL A 151 3.63 -4.31 9.22
CA VAL A 151 2.92 -5.59 9.05
C VAL A 151 3.70 -6.54 8.15
N THR A 152 4.43 -6.00 7.19
CA THR A 152 5.17 -6.76 6.16
C THR A 152 6.66 -6.89 6.49
N LEU A 153 7.08 -6.51 7.70
CA LEU A 153 8.47 -6.58 8.14
C LEU A 153 9.01 -8.01 8.05
N ASP A 154 10.16 -8.20 7.41
CA ASP A 154 10.84 -9.49 7.24
C ASP A 154 9.96 -10.60 6.65
N MET A 155 8.89 -10.22 5.95
CA MET A 155 8.00 -11.17 5.29
C MET A 155 8.54 -11.62 3.93
N ALA A 156 9.56 -10.97 3.36
CA ALA A 156 10.20 -11.43 2.12
C ALA A 156 11.73 -11.25 2.20
N PRO A 157 12.51 -12.03 1.41
CA PRO A 157 13.95 -11.87 1.32
C PRO A 157 14.35 -10.43 0.97
N ARG A 158 15.54 -10.01 1.42
CA ARG A 158 16.11 -8.68 1.10
C ARG A 158 15.15 -7.52 1.38
N GLN A 159 14.37 -7.62 2.46
CA GLN A 159 13.39 -6.62 2.88
C GLN A 159 12.26 -6.37 1.86
N GLY A 160 11.96 -7.33 0.97
CA GLY A 160 10.94 -7.18 -0.07
C GLY A 160 9.54 -6.83 0.46
N GLY A 161 9.23 -7.15 1.72
CA GLY A 161 7.99 -6.75 2.37
C GLY A 161 7.86 -5.23 2.57
N CYS A 162 8.98 -4.52 2.75
CA CYS A 162 9.01 -3.06 2.86
C CYS A 162 8.59 -2.36 1.55
N ALA A 163 8.64 -3.07 0.42
CA ALA A 163 8.19 -2.55 -0.87
C ALA A 163 6.69 -2.21 -0.88
N TYR A 164 5.88 -2.81 0.00
CA TYR A 164 4.47 -2.45 0.22
C TYR A 164 4.29 -0.98 0.60
N TYR A 165 5.08 -0.52 1.56
CA TYR A 165 5.00 0.84 2.09
C TYR A 165 5.62 1.85 1.12
N GLU A 166 6.73 1.47 0.47
CA GLU A 166 7.36 2.30 -0.56
C GLU A 166 6.41 2.55 -1.74
N SER A 167 5.84 1.48 -2.31
CA SER A 167 4.94 1.59 -3.46
C SER A 167 3.64 2.30 -3.11
N GLY A 168 3.10 2.07 -1.91
CA GLY A 168 1.92 2.77 -1.43
C GLY A 168 2.14 4.26 -1.24
N LEU A 169 3.27 4.67 -0.66
CA LEU A 169 3.62 6.08 -0.53
C LEU A 169 3.80 6.73 -1.92
N ARG A 170 4.54 6.05 -2.81
CA ARG A 170 4.80 6.53 -4.18
C ARG A 170 3.50 6.74 -4.96
N GLU A 171 2.62 5.73 -4.97
CA GLU A 171 1.32 5.78 -5.66
C GLU A 171 0.42 6.87 -5.06
N LEU A 172 0.36 6.98 -3.73
CA LEU A 172 -0.46 8.01 -3.08
C LEU A 172 -0.02 9.42 -3.47
N MET A 173 1.29 9.66 -3.51
CA MET A 173 1.83 10.95 -3.94
C MET A 173 1.58 11.19 -5.43
N GLN A 174 1.75 10.18 -6.28
CA GLN A 174 1.43 10.27 -7.69
C GLN A 174 -0.03 10.69 -7.91
N LEU A 175 -0.96 10.11 -7.15
CA LEU A 175 -2.40 10.42 -7.25
C LEU A 175 -2.77 11.80 -6.72
N LEU A 176 -2.08 12.27 -5.67
CA LEU A 176 -2.41 13.55 -5.01
C LEU A 176 -1.74 14.76 -5.64
N VAL A 177 -0.50 14.60 -6.10
CA VAL A 177 0.36 15.69 -6.57
C VAL A 177 1.05 15.35 -7.89
N GLY A 178 0.50 14.44 -8.69
CA GLY A 178 0.89 14.21 -10.09
C GLY A 178 2.32 13.72 -10.32
N GLY A 179 3.10 13.49 -9.26
CA GLY A 179 4.51 13.14 -9.36
C GLY A 179 5.16 13.04 -7.98
N VAL A 180 6.09 12.10 -7.84
CA VAL A 180 7.01 12.01 -6.72
C VAL A 180 8.39 11.70 -7.27
N GLY A 181 9.43 12.29 -6.67
CA GLY A 181 10.80 11.92 -7.01
C GLY A 181 11.16 10.55 -6.43
N ALA A 182 12.44 10.35 -6.13
CA ALA A 182 12.89 9.13 -5.46
C ALA A 182 12.14 8.94 -4.12
N VAL A 183 11.80 7.68 -3.83
CA VAL A 183 11.32 7.23 -2.52
C VAL A 183 12.35 6.24 -2.02
N GLU A 184 13.14 6.65 -1.04
CA GLU A 184 14.28 5.89 -0.51
C GLU A 184 13.93 5.30 0.84
N HIS A 185 14.21 4.01 1.03
CA HIS A 185 14.05 3.33 2.33
C HIS A 185 15.26 3.60 3.23
N VAL A 186 15.19 4.70 3.98
CA VAL A 186 16.32 5.25 4.75
C VAL A 186 16.54 4.57 6.11
N HIS A 187 15.49 4.04 6.72
CA HIS A 187 15.57 3.29 7.98
C HIS A 187 14.78 1.99 7.87
N CYS A 188 15.29 0.87 8.40
CA CYS A 188 14.62 -0.42 8.32
C CYS A 188 14.78 -1.22 9.62
N ALA A 189 13.65 -1.62 10.21
CA ALA A 189 13.67 -2.49 11.39
C ALA A 189 14.33 -3.87 11.12
N GLY A 190 14.23 -4.38 9.90
CA GLY A 190 14.88 -5.63 9.49
C GLY A 190 16.41 -5.52 9.36
N ARG A 191 16.97 -4.31 9.46
CA ARG A 191 18.42 -4.05 9.57
C ARG A 191 18.88 -3.80 11.02
N GLY A 192 18.01 -4.02 12.00
CA GLY A 192 18.30 -3.79 13.43
C GLY A 192 18.03 -2.35 13.90
N GLU A 193 17.27 -1.56 13.13
CA GLU A 193 16.86 -0.21 13.51
C GLU A 193 15.49 -0.23 14.23
N ASP A 194 15.09 0.85 14.91
CA ASP A 194 13.84 0.83 15.71
C ASP A 194 12.55 0.83 14.87
N ARG A 195 12.62 1.22 13.59
CA ARG A 195 11.46 1.53 12.75
C ARG A 195 11.80 1.47 11.27
N CYS A 196 10.79 1.34 10.42
CA CYS A 196 10.96 1.58 8.99
C CYS A 196 10.66 3.05 8.65
N ALA A 197 11.47 3.67 7.80
CA ALA A 197 11.20 5.01 7.30
C ALA A 197 11.62 5.19 5.85
N TRP A 198 10.81 5.96 5.12
CA TRP A 198 11.01 6.31 3.73
C TRP A 198 11.13 7.81 3.57
N ARG A 199 12.17 8.26 2.86
CA ARG A 199 12.32 9.64 2.44
C ARG A 199 11.78 9.76 1.03
N ALA A 200 10.82 10.64 0.80
CA ALA A 200 10.31 10.93 -0.53
C ALA A 200 10.56 12.40 -0.90
N GLU A 201 11.05 12.62 -2.10
CA GLU A 201 11.16 13.96 -2.65
C GLU A 201 9.77 14.52 -3.00
N TRP A 202 9.48 15.71 -2.48
CA TRP A 202 8.25 16.41 -2.80
C TRP A 202 8.54 17.46 -3.89
N ARG A 203 8.52 17.00 -5.15
CA ARG A 203 8.61 17.86 -6.33
C ARG A 203 7.21 18.39 -6.69
N PRO A 204 7.06 19.66 -7.09
CA PRO A 204 5.79 20.17 -7.59
C PRO A 204 5.48 19.62 -9.00
N ILE A 205 4.19 19.43 -9.30
CA ILE A 205 3.72 19.27 -10.68
C ILE A 205 4.18 20.50 -11.48
N GLY A 206 4.85 20.29 -12.62
CA GLY A 206 5.14 21.36 -13.57
C GLY A 206 6.51 22.03 -13.45
N THR A 207 7.58 21.28 -13.19
CA THR A 207 8.92 21.69 -13.65
C THR A 207 9.56 20.56 -14.46
N ALA A 208 8.92 20.25 -15.59
CA ALA A 208 9.73 19.92 -16.76
C ALA A 208 10.36 21.24 -17.21
N ARG A 209 11.67 21.37 -17.00
CA ARG A 209 12.50 22.12 -17.94
C ARG A 209 13.08 21.10 -18.90
#